data_AF-A0A971H8G3-F1
#
_entry.id   AF-A0A971H8G3-F1
#
_cell.length_a   1.000
_cell.length_b   1.000
_cell.length_c   1.000
_cell.angle_alpha   90.00
_cell.angle_beta   90.00
_cell.angle_gamma   90.00
#
_symmetry.space_group_name_H-M   'P 1'
#
loop_
_entity.id
_entity.type
_entity.pdbx_description
1 polymer ?
#
loop_
_entity_poly.entity_id
_entity_poly.type
_entity_poly.pdbx_seq_one_letter_code
_entity_poly.pdbx_strand_id
1 'polypeptide(L)'
;YAFGKKLKNEVRQRNKSKHKSQHIITHAVFLYAKDVLNWAGSITKWLFPRIGCIPVQNGGTNRNGLQFLRKEVKEGNFPITLAPEGQVTYHMYRSHPIQPGIATLAAWATESHKGVDILPIAIGYRYDNDPERFIRMLMHRWESESGLILSDSDNAPILSLLLEAQLKTIELLEQFYMITHADELPTPRKRILNICDKALHHGEQLAKKRGEGSIIERLFRIRNSAEEAVYPEHIEPQKLPFLGRSMADFRALEAQVYLRHSQIVDVLEYIDESYIAAPCSAGRACEFALNLLDVFNRISGGNVDSRFTPKNKAAIINIGEPVQVEHPEGRFGKEQLKAITSQVEHALESVCADLENCWESIVFES
;
A
#
# COMPACT_ATOMS: atom_id res chain seq x y z
N TYR A 1 -17.24 -19.00 2.69
CA TYR A 1 -17.55 -20.20 3.51
C TYR A 1 -17.12 -21.52 2.83
N ALA A 2 -17.40 -21.73 1.53
CA ALA A 2 -16.99 -22.94 0.80
C ALA A 2 -15.46 -23.12 0.65
N PHE A 3 -14.72 -22.04 0.37
CA PHE A 3 -13.25 -22.05 0.26
C PHE A 3 -12.57 -22.51 1.57
N GLY A 4 -13.07 -22.06 2.71
CA GLY A 4 -12.54 -22.46 4.02
C GLY A 4 -12.72 -23.94 4.34
N LYS A 5 -13.79 -24.58 3.85
CA LYS A 5 -14.03 -26.02 4.07
C LYS A 5 -13.14 -26.87 3.16
N LYS A 6 -12.97 -26.48 1.89
CA LYS A 6 -12.08 -27.17 0.95
C LYS A 6 -10.62 -27.11 1.41
N LEU A 7 -10.14 -25.91 1.78
CA LEU A 7 -8.78 -25.72 2.32
C LEU A 7 -8.54 -26.54 3.60
N LYS A 8 -9.50 -26.52 4.56
CA LYS A 8 -9.40 -27.33 5.78
C LYS A 8 -9.34 -28.83 5.49
N ASN A 9 -10.10 -29.30 4.52
CA ASN A 9 -10.09 -30.71 4.13
C ASN A 9 -8.76 -31.10 3.46
N GLU A 10 -8.25 -30.28 2.54
CA GLU A 10 -6.96 -30.49 1.88
C GLU A 10 -5.81 -30.50 2.90
N VAL A 11 -5.79 -29.53 3.82
CA VAL A 11 -4.77 -29.51 4.88
C VAL A 11 -4.91 -30.70 5.81
N ARG A 12 -6.13 -31.07 6.21
CA ARG A 12 -6.34 -32.28 7.02
C ARG A 12 -5.82 -33.53 6.31
N GLN A 13 -6.04 -33.66 5.00
CA GLN A 13 -5.52 -34.78 4.23
C GLN A 13 -3.98 -34.76 4.17
N ARG A 14 -3.38 -33.60 3.86
CA ARG A 14 -1.92 -33.44 3.82
C ARG A 14 -1.25 -33.65 5.18
N ASN A 15 -1.92 -33.33 6.28
CA ASN A 15 -1.39 -33.53 7.63
C ASN A 15 -1.45 -35.00 8.09
N LYS A 16 -2.26 -35.87 7.46
CA LYS A 16 -2.33 -37.29 7.84
C LYS A 16 -0.98 -38.00 7.70
N SER A 17 -0.16 -37.59 6.74
CA SER A 17 1.14 -38.18 6.44
C SER A 17 2.31 -37.41 7.06
N LYS A 18 2.05 -36.39 7.89
CA LYS A 18 3.09 -35.54 8.47
C LYS A 18 3.19 -35.77 9.98
N HIS A 19 4.39 -35.63 10.52
CA HIS A 19 4.55 -35.58 11.97
C HIS A 19 3.83 -34.35 12.53
N LYS A 20 3.39 -34.38 13.79
CA LYS A 20 2.63 -33.27 14.41
C LYS A 20 3.36 -31.92 14.32
N SER A 21 4.69 -31.95 14.44
CA SER A 21 5.56 -30.77 14.29
C SER A 21 5.64 -30.20 12.86
N GLN A 22 5.14 -30.93 11.86
CA GLN A 22 5.16 -30.55 10.45
C GLN A 22 3.74 -30.31 9.91
N HIS A 23 2.73 -30.34 10.78
CA HIS A 23 1.36 -30.06 10.38
C HIS A 23 1.28 -28.68 9.74
N ILE A 24 0.69 -28.64 8.55
CA ILE A 24 0.32 -27.41 7.87
C ILE A 24 -0.76 -26.74 8.71
N ILE A 25 -0.55 -25.46 9.01
CA ILE A 25 -1.49 -24.62 9.75
C ILE A 25 -2.25 -23.77 8.72
N THR A 26 -3.58 -23.79 8.74
CA THR A 26 -4.43 -23.02 7.80
C THR A 26 -4.67 -21.58 8.24
N HIS A 27 -3.94 -21.11 9.23
CA HIS A 27 -4.20 -19.84 9.88
C HIS A 27 -2.91 -19.05 10.03
N ALA A 28 -2.99 -17.78 9.66
CA ALA A 28 -1.97 -16.77 9.89
C ALA A 28 -2.65 -15.57 10.56
N VAL A 29 -1.90 -14.89 11.41
CA VAL A 29 -2.31 -13.66 12.08
C VAL A 29 -1.89 -12.50 11.21
N PHE A 30 -2.85 -11.72 10.69
CA PHE A 30 -2.54 -10.56 9.88
C PHE A 30 -2.42 -9.31 10.75
N LEU A 31 -1.31 -8.58 10.60
CA LEU A 31 -1.19 -7.21 11.08
C LEU A 31 -1.88 -6.28 10.09
N TYR A 32 -2.74 -5.39 10.59
CA TYR A 32 -3.40 -4.38 9.78
C TYR A 32 -3.41 -3.04 10.50
N ALA A 33 -3.39 -1.95 9.75
CA ALA A 33 -3.49 -0.62 10.34
C ALA A 33 -4.93 -0.38 10.84
N LYS A 34 -5.11 0.21 12.03
CA LYS A 34 -6.44 0.37 12.68
C LYS A 34 -7.45 1.09 11.77
N ASP A 35 -6.96 2.04 10.97
CA ASP A 35 -7.71 2.80 9.97
C ASP A 35 -8.23 1.95 8.81
N VAL A 36 -7.63 0.79 8.51
CA VAL A 36 -8.13 -0.19 7.51
C VAL A 36 -9.58 -0.57 7.79
N LEU A 37 -9.95 -0.70 9.07
CA LEU A 37 -11.32 -1.01 9.42
C LEU A 37 -12.27 0.09 8.97
N ASN A 38 -11.86 1.36 9.00
CA ASN A 38 -12.73 2.50 8.72
C ASN A 38 -13.19 2.57 7.27
N TRP A 39 -12.37 2.10 6.31
CA TRP A 39 -12.72 2.06 4.88
C TRP A 39 -13.15 0.67 4.38
N ALA A 40 -12.67 -0.43 4.96
CA ALA A 40 -12.91 -1.79 4.44
C ALA A 40 -14.36 -2.34 4.56
N GLY A 41 -15.37 -1.49 4.79
CA GLY A 41 -16.78 -1.87 4.84
C GLY A 41 -17.18 -2.64 6.11
N SER A 42 -18.50 -2.76 6.33
CA SER A 42 -19.08 -3.33 7.57
C SER A 42 -18.71 -4.80 7.81
N ILE A 43 -18.49 -5.58 6.75
CA ILE A 43 -18.12 -7.00 6.82
C ILE A 43 -16.68 -7.19 7.31
N THR A 44 -15.75 -6.35 6.86
CA THR A 44 -14.34 -6.44 7.27
C THR A 44 -14.14 -5.94 8.70
N LYS A 45 -14.85 -4.87 9.10
CA LYS A 45 -14.97 -4.43 10.51
C LYS A 45 -15.42 -5.56 11.45
N TRP A 46 -16.30 -6.44 10.98
CA TRP A 46 -16.82 -7.59 11.73
C TRP A 46 -15.87 -8.80 11.73
N LEU A 47 -15.17 -9.05 10.62
CA LEU A 47 -14.39 -10.28 10.42
C LEU A 47 -13.01 -10.24 11.08
N PHE A 48 -12.25 -9.14 10.91
CA PHE A 48 -10.84 -9.09 11.29
C PHE A 48 -10.57 -9.31 12.79
N PRO A 49 -11.32 -8.68 13.72
CA PRO A 49 -11.14 -8.95 15.16
C PRO A 49 -11.48 -10.39 15.56
N ARG A 50 -12.36 -11.07 14.79
CA ARG A 50 -12.85 -12.42 15.11
C ARG A 50 -11.97 -13.54 14.55
N ILE A 51 -11.06 -13.22 13.64
CA ILE A 51 -10.07 -14.18 13.11
C ILE A 51 -8.68 -13.95 13.72
N GLY A 52 -8.55 -13.17 14.79
CA GLY A 52 -7.28 -12.99 15.51
C GLY A 52 -6.28 -12.05 14.84
N CYS A 53 -6.69 -11.28 13.83
CA CYS A 53 -5.85 -10.24 13.25
C CYS A 53 -5.57 -9.12 14.27
N ILE A 54 -4.38 -8.52 14.22
CA ILE A 54 -3.91 -7.56 15.22
C ILE A 54 -3.89 -6.15 14.62
N PRO A 55 -4.66 -5.20 15.19
CA PRO A 55 -4.61 -3.80 14.77
C PRO A 55 -3.33 -3.13 15.27
N VAL A 56 -2.62 -2.44 14.38
CA VAL A 56 -1.45 -1.61 14.67
C VAL A 56 -1.80 -0.16 14.33
N GLN A 57 -1.26 0.79 15.09
CA GLN A 57 -1.39 2.21 14.78
C GLN A 57 0.01 2.77 14.50
N ASN A 58 0.20 3.34 13.31
CA ASN A 58 1.46 3.96 12.94
C ASN A 58 1.59 5.30 13.69
N GLY A 59 2.63 5.43 14.52
CA GLY A 59 2.92 6.66 15.27
C GLY A 59 2.04 6.94 16.50
N GLY A 60 1.21 5.99 16.95
CA GLY A 60 0.33 6.13 18.12
C GLY A 60 0.69 5.24 19.32
N THR A 61 0.15 5.55 20.50
CA THR A 61 0.41 4.84 21.77
C THR A 61 -0.50 3.61 21.96
N ASN A 62 -0.51 2.65 21.03
CA ASN A 62 -1.24 1.39 21.24
C ASN A 62 -0.44 0.39 22.10
N ARG A 63 -0.21 0.72 23.38
CA ARG A 63 0.56 -0.12 24.32
C ARG A 63 -0.01 -1.53 24.48
N ASN A 64 -1.34 -1.65 24.54
CA ASN A 64 -2.00 -2.93 24.71
C ASN A 64 -1.85 -3.82 23.46
N GLY A 65 -2.00 -3.25 22.26
CA GLY A 65 -1.79 -3.97 21.00
C GLY A 65 -0.34 -4.45 20.82
N LEU A 66 0.64 -3.63 21.20
CA LEU A 66 2.06 -4.04 21.16
C LEU A 66 2.39 -5.14 22.17
N GLN A 67 1.80 -5.10 23.38
CA GLN A 67 1.99 -6.15 24.37
C GLN A 67 1.40 -7.47 23.90
N PHE A 68 0.20 -7.44 23.30
CA PHE A 68 -0.43 -8.60 22.69
C PHE A 68 0.43 -9.15 21.54
N LEU A 69 0.87 -8.29 20.62
CA LEU A 69 1.71 -8.67 19.49
C LEU A 69 3.01 -9.33 19.95
N ARG A 70 3.71 -8.74 20.93
CA ARG A 70 4.94 -9.34 21.47
C ARG A 70 4.69 -10.71 22.10
N LYS A 71 3.54 -10.92 22.75
CA LYS A 71 3.16 -12.23 23.29
C LYS A 71 2.95 -13.25 22.16
N GLU A 72 2.13 -12.92 21.17
CA GLU A 72 1.84 -13.82 20.04
C GLU A 72 3.10 -14.20 19.25
N VAL A 73 3.96 -13.21 18.97
CA VAL A 73 5.24 -13.41 18.29
C VAL A 73 6.15 -14.38 19.06
N LYS A 74 6.19 -14.27 20.40
CA LYS A 74 7.01 -15.15 21.25
C LYS A 74 6.47 -16.56 21.36
N GLU A 75 5.14 -16.70 21.47
CA GLU A 75 4.51 -18.00 21.59
C GLU A 75 4.59 -18.79 20.27
N GLY A 76 4.58 -18.09 19.13
CA GLY A 76 4.75 -18.70 17.82
C GLY A 76 3.63 -19.68 17.46
N ASN A 77 2.43 -19.49 18.03
CA ASN A 77 1.27 -20.37 17.81
C ASN A 77 0.82 -20.37 16.34
N PHE A 78 0.98 -19.23 15.66
CA PHE A 78 0.62 -19.02 14.26
C PHE A 78 1.66 -18.12 13.57
N PRO A 79 1.90 -18.32 12.25
CA PRO A 79 2.65 -17.36 11.45
C PRO A 79 2.01 -15.97 11.52
N ILE A 80 2.84 -14.94 11.52
CA ILE A 80 2.40 -13.54 11.47
C ILE A 80 2.67 -13.00 10.07
N THR A 81 1.67 -12.37 9.48
CA THR A 81 1.73 -11.80 8.13
C THR A 81 1.51 -10.29 8.22
N LEU A 82 2.32 -9.52 7.52
CA LEU A 82 2.25 -8.06 7.52
C LEU A 82 2.74 -7.51 6.18
N ALA A 83 2.23 -6.34 5.79
CA ALA A 83 2.77 -5.56 4.68
C ALA A 83 3.85 -4.62 5.25
N PRO A 84 5.14 -4.85 4.94
CA PRO A 84 6.23 -4.22 5.67
C PRO A 84 6.46 -2.76 5.27
N GLU A 85 5.96 -2.32 4.11
CA GLU A 85 6.02 -0.94 3.61
C GLU A 85 5.17 0.03 4.44
N GLY A 86 4.23 -0.49 5.23
CA GLY A 86 3.41 0.29 6.17
C GLY A 86 2.21 1.00 5.52
N GLN A 87 2.14 1.07 4.19
CA GLN A 87 1.01 1.58 3.42
C GLN A 87 0.80 0.78 2.14
N VAL A 88 -0.30 1.06 1.42
CA VAL A 88 -0.53 0.50 0.08
C VAL A 88 0.48 1.11 -0.89
N THR A 89 1.17 0.26 -1.64
CA THR A 89 2.07 0.65 -2.74
C THR A 89 1.40 0.40 -4.09
N TYR A 90 1.92 1.07 -5.13
CA TYR A 90 1.32 1.09 -6.47
C TYR A 90 2.28 0.57 -7.55
N HIS A 91 3.32 -0.17 -7.13
CA HIS A 91 4.25 -0.90 -8.00
C HIS A 91 4.27 -2.37 -7.59
N MET A 92 3.83 -3.28 -8.47
CA MET A 92 3.72 -4.71 -8.12
C MET A 92 5.04 -5.50 -8.22
N TYR A 93 5.97 -5.05 -9.07
CA TYR A 93 7.26 -5.71 -9.32
C TYR A 93 8.46 -5.00 -8.69
N ARG A 94 8.21 -4.03 -7.81
CA ARG A 94 9.25 -3.29 -7.09
C ARG A 94 8.86 -3.21 -5.62
N SER A 95 9.80 -3.51 -4.73
CA SER A 95 9.61 -3.27 -3.30
C SER A 95 9.92 -1.81 -2.97
N HIS A 96 9.26 -1.27 -1.95
CA HIS A 96 9.50 0.06 -1.40
C HIS A 96 10.13 -0.03 -0.01
N PRO A 97 10.73 1.07 0.49
CA PRO A 97 11.34 1.09 1.81
C PRO A 97 10.40 0.57 2.90
N ILE A 98 10.88 -0.36 3.72
CA ILE A 98 10.06 -1.00 4.74
C ILE A 98 10.19 -0.32 6.10
N GLN A 99 9.17 -0.47 6.93
CA GLN A 99 9.19 -0.02 8.30
C GLN A 99 10.12 -0.91 9.16
N PRO A 100 10.88 -0.34 10.11
CA PRO A 100 11.82 -1.09 10.96
C PRO A 100 11.13 -2.06 11.94
N GLY A 101 9.79 -2.06 11.99
CA GLY A 101 9.00 -2.94 12.84
C GLY A 101 9.28 -4.42 12.60
N ILE A 102 9.64 -4.83 11.37
CA ILE A 102 9.90 -6.23 11.05
C ILE A 102 11.09 -6.81 11.82
N ALA A 103 12.20 -6.06 11.91
CA ALA A 103 13.38 -6.48 12.66
C ALA A 103 13.09 -6.53 14.17
N THR A 104 12.24 -5.61 14.66
CA THR A 104 11.80 -5.63 16.07
C THR A 104 10.96 -6.86 16.38
N LEU A 105 10.06 -7.26 15.47
CA LEU A 105 9.26 -8.47 15.62
C LEU A 105 10.14 -9.73 15.58
N ALA A 106 11.08 -9.80 14.64
CA ALA A 106 12.03 -10.91 14.57
C ALA A 106 12.85 -11.05 15.86
N ALA A 107 13.35 -9.92 16.39
CA ALA A 107 14.05 -9.89 17.67
C ALA A 107 13.17 -10.41 18.82
N TRP A 108 11.91 -9.99 18.92
CA TRP A 108 11.00 -10.50 19.94
C TRP A 108 10.70 -12.00 19.81
N ALA A 109 10.60 -12.52 18.58
CA ALA A 109 10.35 -13.95 18.34
C ALA A 109 11.49 -14.79 18.90
N THR A 110 12.72 -14.33 18.70
CA THR A 110 13.91 -15.06 19.17
C THR A 110 14.04 -15.10 20.69
N GLU A 111 13.36 -14.23 21.46
CA GLU A 111 13.40 -14.28 22.93
C GLU A 111 12.86 -15.61 23.51
N SER A 112 12.24 -16.46 22.69
CA SER A 112 11.82 -17.83 23.01
C SER A 112 12.94 -18.89 22.86
N HIS A 113 14.19 -18.48 22.63
CA HIS A 113 15.35 -19.35 22.38
C HIS A 113 15.27 -20.19 21.09
N LYS A 114 14.54 -19.72 20.08
CA LYS A 114 14.45 -20.31 18.74
C LYS A 114 14.76 -19.26 17.68
N GLY A 115 15.34 -19.68 16.56
CA GLY A 115 15.42 -18.83 15.37
C GLY A 115 14.03 -18.56 14.78
N VAL A 116 13.94 -17.55 13.92
CA VAL A 116 12.72 -17.20 13.19
C VAL A 116 13.01 -17.11 11.69
N ASP A 117 12.11 -17.69 10.89
CA ASP A 117 12.13 -17.58 9.45
C ASP A 117 11.18 -16.45 9.01
N ILE A 118 11.69 -15.51 8.23
CA ILE A 118 10.90 -14.45 7.61
C ILE A 118 10.74 -14.80 6.12
N LEU A 119 9.51 -15.12 5.72
CA LEU A 119 9.21 -15.52 4.35
C LEU A 119 8.78 -14.30 3.51
N PRO A 120 9.58 -13.87 2.51
CA PRO A 120 9.17 -12.80 1.61
C PRO A 120 8.10 -13.32 0.63
N ILE A 121 7.03 -12.53 0.44
CA ILE A 121 5.91 -12.88 -0.43
C ILE A 121 5.61 -11.67 -1.31
N ALA A 122 5.69 -11.85 -2.64
CA ALA A 122 5.23 -10.85 -3.60
C ALA A 122 3.83 -11.21 -4.11
N ILE A 123 3.01 -10.18 -4.33
CA ILE A 123 1.66 -10.32 -4.88
C ILE A 123 1.55 -9.42 -6.11
N GLY A 124 1.29 -10.04 -7.26
CA GLY A 124 1.06 -9.34 -8.53
C GLY A 124 -0.32 -9.62 -9.08
N TYR A 125 -0.66 -8.91 -10.16
CA TYR A 125 -1.96 -9.05 -10.80
C TYR A 125 -1.84 -9.05 -12.31
N ARG A 126 -2.48 -10.03 -12.95
CA ARG A 126 -2.69 -10.06 -14.40
C ARG A 126 -4.10 -9.60 -14.72
N TYR A 127 -4.22 -8.70 -15.69
CA TYR A 127 -5.47 -8.02 -16.01
C TYR A 127 -6.16 -8.57 -17.27
N ASP A 128 -5.42 -8.68 -18.38
CA ASP A 128 -5.92 -9.19 -19.66
C ASP A 128 -4.84 -10.03 -20.34
N ASN A 129 -5.24 -10.87 -21.30
CA ASN A 129 -4.31 -11.60 -22.16
C ASN A 129 -3.82 -10.74 -23.34
N ASP A 130 -4.51 -9.63 -23.63
CA ASP A 130 -4.12 -8.62 -24.61
C ASP A 130 -3.80 -7.28 -23.88
N PRO A 131 -2.56 -7.12 -23.39
CA PRO A 131 -2.19 -5.96 -22.58
C PRO A 131 -2.22 -4.65 -23.35
N GLU A 132 -1.90 -4.66 -24.65
CA GLU A 132 -1.93 -3.46 -25.48
C GLU A 132 -3.35 -2.92 -25.59
N ARG A 133 -4.29 -3.77 -25.99
CA ARG A 133 -5.71 -3.39 -26.06
C ARG A 133 -6.24 -2.94 -24.71
N PHE A 134 -5.83 -3.61 -23.63
CA PHE A 134 -6.22 -3.24 -22.28
C PHE A 134 -5.73 -1.84 -21.92
N ILE A 135 -4.46 -1.52 -22.18
CA ILE A 135 -3.89 -0.20 -21.92
C ILE A 135 -4.60 0.88 -22.75
N ARG A 136 -4.83 0.65 -24.05
CA ARG A 136 -5.56 1.62 -24.90
C ARG A 136 -6.97 1.87 -24.39
N MET A 137 -7.69 0.83 -23.98
CA MET A 137 -9.01 0.97 -23.34
C MET A 137 -8.92 1.84 -22.06
N LEU A 138 -7.90 1.65 -21.22
CA LEU A 138 -7.69 2.50 -20.03
C LEU A 138 -7.37 3.94 -20.43
N MET A 139 -6.60 4.16 -21.49
CA MET A 139 -6.27 5.51 -21.97
C MET A 139 -7.48 6.23 -22.55
N HIS A 140 -8.36 5.57 -23.31
CA HIS A 140 -9.62 6.19 -23.73
C HIS A 140 -10.53 6.54 -22.54
N ARG A 141 -10.53 5.71 -21.50
CA ARG A 141 -11.22 6.05 -20.25
C ARG A 141 -10.59 7.27 -19.59
N TRP A 142 -9.25 7.35 -19.56
CA TRP A 142 -8.51 8.47 -19.01
C TRP A 142 -8.82 9.77 -19.78
N GLU A 143 -8.89 9.72 -21.11
CA GLU A 143 -9.32 10.85 -21.96
C GLU A 143 -10.77 11.25 -21.66
N SER A 144 -11.68 10.28 -21.57
CA SER A 144 -13.10 10.54 -21.28
C SER A 144 -13.34 11.13 -19.88
N GLU A 145 -12.58 10.72 -18.87
CA GLU A 145 -12.75 11.19 -17.49
C GLU A 145 -12.06 12.55 -17.26
N SER A 146 -10.95 12.82 -17.95
CA SER A 146 -10.21 14.09 -17.81
C SER A 146 -10.64 15.19 -18.77
N GLY A 147 -11.22 14.83 -19.91
CA GLY A 147 -11.42 15.74 -21.04
C GLY A 147 -10.12 16.13 -21.77
N LEU A 148 -8.98 15.50 -21.45
CA LEU A 148 -7.71 15.69 -22.14
C LEU A 148 -7.61 14.74 -23.34
N ILE A 149 -6.89 15.16 -24.38
CA ILE A 149 -6.73 14.40 -25.63
C ILE A 149 -5.27 13.96 -25.75
N LEU A 150 -5.05 12.67 -25.99
CA LEU A 150 -3.75 12.07 -26.29
C LEU A 150 -3.49 12.07 -27.80
N SER A 151 -2.22 12.09 -28.18
CA SER A 151 -1.82 12.10 -29.57
C SER A 151 -1.85 10.67 -30.11
N ASP A 152 -2.73 10.40 -31.08
CA ASP A 152 -2.83 9.10 -31.76
C ASP A 152 -3.00 7.91 -30.79
N SER A 153 -3.96 8.01 -29.85
CA SER A 153 -4.17 7.01 -28.79
C SER A 153 -4.43 5.58 -29.29
N ASP A 154 -4.87 5.44 -30.55
CA ASP A 154 -5.11 4.15 -31.20
C ASP A 154 -3.83 3.49 -31.73
N ASN A 155 -2.80 4.25 -32.14
CA ASN A 155 -1.63 3.69 -32.83
C ASN A 155 -0.28 4.04 -32.20
N ALA A 156 -0.21 5.03 -31.31
CA ALA A 156 1.04 5.41 -30.65
C ALA A 156 1.69 4.22 -29.92
N PRO A 157 3.03 4.13 -29.88
CA PRO A 157 3.73 3.16 -29.03
C PRO A 157 3.27 3.28 -27.58
N ILE A 158 3.07 2.15 -26.91
CA ILE A 158 2.43 2.12 -25.59
C ILE A 158 3.18 2.94 -24.55
N LEU A 159 4.51 2.85 -24.51
CA LEU A 159 5.29 3.64 -23.54
C LEU A 159 5.20 5.14 -23.84
N SER A 160 5.25 5.54 -25.10
CA SER A 160 5.07 6.96 -25.49
C SER A 160 3.68 7.48 -25.11
N LEU A 161 2.63 6.67 -25.32
CA LEU A 161 1.25 7.01 -24.95
C LEU A 161 1.11 7.23 -23.44
N LEU A 162 1.69 6.35 -22.62
CA LEU A 162 1.66 6.46 -21.16
C LEU A 162 2.46 7.65 -20.64
N LEU A 163 3.62 7.94 -21.24
CA LEU A 163 4.43 9.11 -20.89
C LEU A 163 3.74 10.42 -21.27
N GLU A 164 3.03 10.47 -22.41
CA GLU A 164 2.20 11.62 -22.77
C GLU A 164 1.07 11.83 -21.74
N ALA A 165 0.36 10.76 -21.37
CA ALA A 165 -0.69 10.80 -20.35
C ALA A 165 -0.15 11.24 -18.98
N GLN A 166 1.06 10.81 -18.60
CA GLN A 166 1.76 11.30 -17.42
C GLN A 166 1.99 12.81 -17.48
N LEU A 167 2.56 13.33 -18.58
CA LEU A 167 2.85 14.75 -18.74
C LEU A 167 1.58 15.61 -18.66
N LYS A 168 0.52 15.20 -19.34
CA LYS A 168 -0.78 15.91 -19.28
C LYS A 168 -1.42 15.85 -17.88
N THR A 169 -1.26 14.73 -17.16
CA THR A 169 -1.69 14.60 -15.76
C THR A 169 -0.92 15.57 -14.86
N ILE A 170 0.39 15.70 -15.05
CA ILE A 170 1.24 16.65 -14.32
C ILE A 170 0.77 18.09 -14.58
N GLU A 171 0.57 18.48 -15.84
CA GLU A 171 0.12 19.82 -16.21
C GLU A 171 -1.23 20.18 -15.58
N LEU A 172 -2.19 19.24 -15.62
CA LEU A 172 -3.50 19.41 -14.98
C LEU A 172 -3.35 19.66 -13.47
N LEU A 173 -2.50 18.88 -12.80
CA LEU A 173 -2.29 18.98 -11.36
C LEU A 173 -1.51 20.24 -10.97
N GLU A 174 -0.56 20.68 -11.80
CA GLU A 174 0.14 21.95 -11.59
C GLU A 174 -0.81 23.14 -11.70
N GLN A 175 -1.72 23.11 -12.68
CA GLN A 175 -2.79 24.11 -12.77
C GLN A 175 -3.70 24.06 -11.55
N PHE A 176 -4.13 22.87 -11.13
CA PHE A 176 -4.99 22.68 -9.96
C PHE A 176 -4.37 23.20 -8.67
N TYR A 177 -3.07 22.97 -8.47
CA TYR A 177 -2.31 23.44 -7.30
C TYR A 177 -1.63 24.81 -7.49
N MET A 178 -1.90 25.50 -8.60
CA MET A 178 -1.32 26.79 -8.96
C MET A 178 0.22 26.81 -8.85
N ILE A 179 0.86 25.76 -9.35
CA ILE A 179 2.31 25.61 -9.40
C ILE A 179 2.83 26.29 -10.66
N THR A 180 3.78 27.19 -10.48
CA THR A 180 4.50 27.86 -11.57
C THR A 180 5.95 27.43 -11.58
N HIS A 181 6.52 27.26 -12.77
CA HIS A 181 7.94 27.00 -12.93
C HIS A 181 8.69 28.28 -13.28
N ALA A 182 9.99 28.31 -12.99
CA ALA A 182 10.89 29.31 -13.55
C ALA A 182 11.13 29.04 -15.06
N ASP A 183 12.07 29.75 -15.68
CA ASP A 183 12.32 29.67 -17.13
C ASP A 183 12.70 28.26 -17.63
N GLU A 184 13.31 27.42 -16.77
CA GLU A 184 13.65 26.02 -17.10
C GLU A 184 12.63 25.05 -16.49
N LEU A 185 12.03 24.21 -17.33
CA LEU A 185 11.05 23.23 -16.91
C LEU A 185 11.74 22.03 -16.22
N PRO A 186 11.39 21.69 -14.96
CA PRO A 186 11.99 20.54 -14.27
C PRO A 186 11.61 19.21 -14.90
N THR A 187 12.36 18.15 -14.57
CA THR A 187 12.02 16.78 -15.00
C THR A 187 10.64 16.34 -14.50
N PRO A 188 9.93 15.43 -15.19
CA PRO A 188 8.61 14.96 -14.77
C PRO A 188 8.61 14.45 -13.32
N ARG A 189 9.61 13.66 -12.93
CA ARG A 189 9.75 13.23 -11.53
C ARG A 189 9.83 14.38 -10.52
N LYS A 190 10.62 15.42 -10.80
CA LYS A 190 10.73 16.60 -9.91
C LYS A 190 9.41 17.37 -9.84
N ARG A 191 8.71 17.50 -10.96
CA ARG A 191 7.38 18.14 -11.03
C ARG A 191 6.36 17.39 -10.19
N ILE A 192 6.31 16.06 -10.31
CA ILE A 192 5.47 15.17 -9.48
C ILE A 192 5.75 15.35 -7.99
N LEU A 193 7.03 15.31 -7.59
CA LEU A 193 7.40 15.50 -6.18
C LEU A 193 7.03 16.89 -5.66
N ASN A 194 7.13 17.93 -6.49
CA ASN A 194 6.68 19.28 -6.13
C ASN A 194 5.15 19.36 -5.98
N ILE A 195 4.39 18.70 -6.86
CA ILE A 195 2.93 18.57 -6.69
C ILE A 195 2.61 17.85 -5.38
N CYS A 196 3.28 16.73 -5.09
CA CYS A 196 3.08 15.99 -3.85
C CYS A 196 3.37 16.85 -2.61
N ASP A 197 4.48 17.60 -2.63
CA ASP A 197 4.83 18.51 -1.53
C ASP A 197 3.76 19.60 -1.34
N LYS A 198 3.30 20.21 -2.43
CA LYS A 198 2.26 21.24 -2.41
C LYS A 198 0.92 20.69 -1.89
N ALA A 199 0.51 19.51 -2.35
CA ALA A 199 -0.69 18.83 -1.90
C ALA A 199 -0.62 18.52 -0.40
N LEU A 200 0.49 17.93 0.07
CA LEU A 200 0.72 17.68 1.49
C LEU A 200 0.68 18.96 2.31
N HIS A 201 1.30 20.03 1.82
CA HIS A 201 1.31 21.33 2.49
C HIS A 201 -0.12 21.89 2.68
N HIS A 202 -0.97 21.81 1.65
CA HIS A 202 -2.38 22.20 1.78
C HIS A 202 -3.13 21.34 2.80
N GLY A 203 -2.94 20.02 2.77
CA GLY A 203 -3.51 19.11 3.75
C GLY A 203 -3.07 19.41 5.18
N GLU A 204 -1.79 19.70 5.37
CA GLU A 204 -1.17 20.04 6.67
C GLU A 204 -1.67 21.36 7.23
N GLN A 205 -1.78 22.41 6.40
CA GLN A 205 -2.34 23.70 6.80
C GLN A 205 -3.77 23.56 7.30
N LEU A 206 -4.61 22.86 6.53
CA LEU A 206 -6.01 22.61 6.90
C LEU A 206 -6.13 21.74 8.17
N ALA A 207 -5.29 20.71 8.30
CA ALA A 207 -5.22 19.86 9.49
C ALA A 207 -4.55 20.52 10.70
N LYS A 208 -3.96 21.72 10.53
CA LYS A 208 -3.16 22.43 11.54
C LYS A 208 -2.01 21.56 12.09
N LYS A 209 -1.35 20.82 11.19
CA LYS A 209 -0.18 20.00 11.49
C LYS A 209 1.05 20.59 10.82
N ARG A 210 2.24 20.27 11.35
CA ARG A 210 3.52 20.64 10.72
C ARG A 210 3.88 19.62 9.64
N GLY A 211 4.37 20.10 8.50
CA GLY A 211 4.98 19.25 7.47
C GLY A 211 6.46 19.03 7.76
N GLU A 212 6.79 17.87 8.33
CA GLU A 212 8.16 17.48 8.67
C GLU A 212 8.34 15.98 8.41
N GLY A 213 9.49 15.60 7.87
CA GLY A 213 9.84 14.21 7.57
C GLY A 213 9.58 13.81 6.12
N SER A 214 9.61 12.50 5.90
CA SER A 214 9.31 11.84 4.62
C SER A 214 7.84 12.00 4.21
N ILE A 215 7.53 11.73 2.93
CA ILE A 215 6.15 11.76 2.42
C ILE A 215 5.24 10.86 3.26
N ILE A 216 5.65 9.62 3.54
CA ILE A 216 4.86 8.66 4.31
C ILE A 216 4.59 9.13 5.75
N GLU A 217 5.56 9.76 6.42
CA GLU A 217 5.38 10.32 7.77
C GLU A 217 4.38 11.49 7.77
N ARG A 218 4.44 12.34 6.74
CA ARG A 218 3.50 13.44 6.54
C ARG A 218 2.09 12.92 6.25
N LEU A 219 1.96 11.91 5.39
CA LEU A 219 0.70 11.21 5.10
C LEU A 219 0.08 10.65 6.38
N PHE A 220 0.83 9.90 7.19
CA PHE A 220 0.30 9.36 8.45
C PHE A 220 -0.14 10.45 9.42
N ARG A 221 0.57 11.58 9.47
CA ARG A 221 0.19 12.71 10.32
C ARG A 221 -1.17 13.30 9.93
N ILE A 222 -1.41 13.45 8.63
CA ILE A 222 -2.71 13.92 8.10
C ILE A 222 -3.79 12.86 8.38
N ARG A 223 -3.54 11.59 8.06
CA ARG A 223 -4.50 10.49 8.25
C ARG A 223 -4.90 10.31 9.72
N ASN A 224 -3.94 10.32 10.64
CA ASN A 224 -4.20 10.23 12.08
C ASN A 224 -5.03 11.43 12.57
N SER A 225 -4.78 12.64 12.04
CA SER A 225 -5.58 13.82 12.35
C SER A 225 -7.02 13.69 11.83
N ALA A 226 -7.20 13.14 10.62
CA ALA A 226 -8.51 12.88 10.05
C ALA A 226 -9.28 11.85 10.88
N GLU A 227 -8.61 10.76 11.28
CA GLU A 227 -9.21 9.71 12.11
C GLU A 227 -9.69 10.29 13.45
N GLU A 228 -8.89 11.11 14.13
CA GLU A 228 -9.29 11.77 15.39
C GLU A 228 -10.48 12.72 15.20
N ALA A 229 -10.56 13.43 14.08
CA ALA A 229 -11.66 14.34 13.78
C ALA A 229 -12.98 13.60 13.47
N VAL A 230 -12.90 12.45 12.79
CA VAL A 230 -14.07 11.65 12.39
C VAL A 230 -14.52 10.71 13.51
N TYR A 231 -13.59 10.14 14.26
CA TYR A 231 -13.83 9.17 15.33
C TYR A 231 -13.12 9.58 16.64
N PRO A 232 -13.54 10.69 17.26
CA PRO A 232 -12.89 11.19 18.47
C PRO A 232 -13.03 10.21 19.65
N GLU A 233 -11.91 9.66 20.13
CA GLU A 233 -11.91 8.66 21.22
C GLU A 233 -12.43 9.21 22.56
N HIS A 234 -12.36 10.52 22.76
CA HIS A 234 -12.73 11.20 24.02
C HIS A 234 -14.13 11.80 24.03
N ILE A 235 -14.88 11.65 22.94
CA ILE A 235 -16.20 12.26 22.77
C ILE A 235 -17.23 11.17 22.58
N GLU A 236 -18.30 11.19 23.38
CA GLU A 236 -19.49 10.37 23.14
C GLU A 236 -20.55 11.21 22.41
N PRO A 237 -20.76 11.04 21.10
CA PRO A 237 -21.64 11.93 20.32
C PRO A 237 -23.09 11.97 20.81
N GLN A 238 -23.54 10.93 21.52
CA GLN A 238 -24.88 10.86 22.10
C GLN A 238 -25.03 11.66 23.39
N LYS A 239 -23.92 11.98 24.08
CA LYS A 239 -23.91 12.78 25.30
C LYS A 239 -23.68 14.28 25.02
N LEU A 240 -23.36 14.64 23.78
CA LEU A 240 -23.19 16.04 23.40
C LEU A 240 -24.56 16.74 23.22
N PRO A 241 -24.69 18.02 23.64
CA PRO A 241 -25.82 18.84 23.22
C PRO A 241 -25.79 19.05 21.70
N PHE A 242 -26.93 19.41 21.11
CA PHE A 242 -27.10 19.57 19.66
C PHE A 242 -25.97 20.39 19.01
N LEU A 243 -25.67 21.58 19.53
CA LEU A 243 -24.60 22.44 19.00
C LEU A 243 -23.22 21.76 19.05
N GLY A 244 -22.92 21.05 20.14
CA GLY A 244 -21.65 20.32 20.28
C GLY A 244 -21.49 19.22 19.24
N ARG A 245 -22.59 18.51 18.94
CA ARG A 245 -22.60 17.52 17.86
C ARG A 245 -22.37 18.19 16.49
N SER A 246 -23.08 19.27 16.18
CA SER A 246 -22.89 19.99 14.91
C SER A 246 -21.47 20.52 14.73
N MET A 247 -20.81 20.96 15.81
CA MET A 247 -19.40 21.37 15.76
C MET A 247 -18.45 20.19 15.47
N ALA A 248 -18.75 19.00 16.01
CA ALA A 248 -17.99 17.78 15.70
C ALA A 248 -18.21 17.35 14.24
N ASP A 249 -19.45 17.39 13.75
CA ASP A 249 -19.77 17.10 12.35
C ASP A 249 -19.05 18.06 11.39
N PHE A 250 -18.96 19.34 11.74
CA PHE A 250 -18.21 20.33 10.97
C PHE A 250 -16.71 19.99 10.89
N ARG A 251 -16.09 19.58 12.02
CA ARG A 251 -14.68 19.14 12.02
C ARG A 251 -14.46 17.88 11.19
N ALA A 252 -15.39 16.93 11.23
CA ALA A 252 -15.34 15.74 10.38
C ALA A 252 -15.44 16.10 8.88
N LEU A 253 -16.25 17.11 8.54
CA LEU A 253 -16.32 17.63 7.17
C LEU A 253 -15.01 18.31 6.75
N GLU A 254 -14.41 19.16 7.60
CA GLU A 254 -13.07 19.73 7.34
C GLU A 254 -12.02 18.63 7.10
N ALA A 255 -12.11 17.53 7.86
CA ALA A 255 -11.22 16.38 7.70
C ALA A 255 -11.31 15.69 6.35
N GLN A 256 -12.50 15.59 5.77
CA GLN A 256 -12.66 15.02 4.42
C GLN A 256 -11.94 15.86 3.37
N VAL A 257 -11.86 17.18 3.54
CA VAL A 257 -11.18 18.07 2.61
C VAL A 257 -9.68 17.85 2.65
N TYR A 258 -9.05 17.91 3.83
CA TYR A 258 -7.60 17.77 3.92
C TYR A 258 -7.11 16.34 3.67
N LEU A 259 -7.93 15.33 3.99
CA LEU A 259 -7.62 13.93 3.66
C LEU A 259 -7.54 13.73 2.15
N ARG A 260 -8.35 14.44 1.35
CA ARG A 260 -8.33 14.33 -0.11
C ARG A 260 -6.97 14.68 -0.71
N HIS A 261 -6.28 15.68 -0.16
CA HIS A 261 -4.93 16.01 -0.60
C HIS A 261 -3.96 14.85 -0.36
N SER A 262 -4.03 14.20 0.81
CA SER A 262 -3.22 13.00 1.08
C SER A 262 -3.56 11.84 0.15
N GLN A 263 -4.85 11.63 -0.17
CA GLN A 263 -5.29 10.57 -1.09
C GLN A 263 -4.70 10.75 -2.50
N ILE A 264 -4.56 11.98 -3.00
CA ILE A 264 -3.91 12.24 -4.29
C ILE A 264 -2.44 11.81 -4.23
N VAL A 265 -1.74 12.19 -3.16
CA VAL A 265 -0.32 11.89 -2.96
C VAL A 265 -0.06 10.40 -2.87
N ASP A 266 -0.95 9.64 -2.23
CA ASP A 266 -0.87 8.17 -2.07
C ASP A 266 -0.62 7.43 -3.39
N VAL A 267 -1.18 7.93 -4.49
CA VAL A 267 -1.02 7.33 -5.83
C VAL A 267 0.06 8.08 -6.61
N LEU A 268 0.02 9.41 -6.56
CA LEU A 268 0.84 10.27 -7.40
C LEU A 268 2.34 10.08 -7.14
N GLU A 269 2.75 9.78 -5.90
CA GLU A 269 4.16 9.54 -5.59
C GLU A 269 4.76 8.34 -6.35
N TYR A 270 3.92 7.41 -6.80
CA TYR A 270 4.28 6.21 -7.57
C TYR A 270 4.16 6.39 -9.09
N ILE A 271 3.69 7.55 -9.57
CA ILE A 271 3.79 7.89 -10.99
C ILE A 271 5.25 8.28 -11.25
N ASP A 272 6.02 7.36 -11.81
CA ASP A 272 7.46 7.50 -12.04
C ASP A 272 7.83 6.89 -13.39
N GLU A 273 8.36 7.71 -14.30
CA GLU A 273 8.76 7.30 -15.65
C GLU A 273 9.83 6.19 -15.63
N SER A 274 10.66 6.12 -14.59
CA SER A 274 11.66 5.04 -14.44
C SER A 274 11.02 3.68 -14.19
N TYR A 275 9.79 3.64 -13.68
CA TYR A 275 9.08 2.38 -13.48
C TYR A 275 8.66 1.75 -14.80
N ILE A 276 8.43 2.54 -15.85
CA ILE A 276 8.06 2.03 -17.18
C ILE A 276 9.18 2.17 -18.21
N ALA A 277 10.43 2.32 -17.76
CA ALA A 277 11.59 2.36 -18.64
C ALA A 277 11.70 1.08 -19.48
N ALA A 278 12.07 1.24 -20.76
CA ALA A 278 12.22 0.15 -21.70
C ALA A 278 13.50 -0.69 -21.41
N PRO A 279 13.46 -2.03 -21.61
CA PRO A 279 12.27 -2.82 -21.93
C PRO A 279 11.31 -2.85 -20.72
N CYS A 280 10.02 -2.65 -20.99
CA CYS A 280 8.98 -2.55 -19.98
C CYS A 280 8.06 -3.76 -20.05
N SER A 281 7.87 -4.50 -18.96
CA SER A 281 6.90 -5.59 -18.97
C SER A 281 5.47 -5.08 -19.15
N ALA A 282 4.64 -5.89 -19.80
CA ALA A 282 3.23 -5.57 -20.00
C ALA A 282 2.51 -5.28 -18.68
N GLY A 283 2.83 -6.05 -17.64
CA GLY A 283 2.34 -5.80 -16.29
C GLY A 283 2.66 -4.39 -15.78
N ARG A 284 3.93 -3.95 -15.83
CA ARG A 284 4.32 -2.59 -15.39
C ARG A 284 3.54 -1.51 -16.13
N ALA A 285 3.43 -1.63 -17.46
CA ALA A 285 2.68 -0.69 -18.28
C ALA A 285 1.17 -0.67 -17.96
N CYS A 286 0.55 -1.84 -17.75
CA CYS A 286 -0.86 -1.94 -17.34
C CYS A 286 -1.10 -1.30 -15.97
N GLU A 287 -0.21 -1.54 -15.00
CA GLU A 287 -0.31 -0.95 -13.67
C GLU A 287 -0.14 0.57 -13.71
N PHE A 288 0.82 1.07 -14.49
CA PHE A 288 1.03 2.50 -14.68
C PHE A 288 -0.22 3.18 -15.27
N ALA A 289 -0.85 2.57 -16.29
CA ALA A 289 -2.12 3.03 -16.84
C ALA A 289 -3.25 3.09 -15.79
N LEU A 290 -3.36 2.05 -14.96
CA LEU A 290 -4.33 2.02 -13.86
C LEU A 290 -4.05 3.06 -12.78
N ASN A 291 -2.77 3.34 -12.50
CA ASN A 291 -2.37 4.36 -11.53
C ASN A 291 -2.72 5.77 -12.03
N LEU A 292 -2.50 6.07 -13.32
CA LEU A 292 -2.90 7.35 -13.92
C LEU A 292 -4.40 7.59 -13.80
N LEU A 293 -5.23 6.58 -14.06
CA LEU A 293 -6.68 6.65 -13.80
C LEU A 293 -7.00 6.84 -12.31
N ASP A 294 -6.26 6.16 -11.43
CA ASP A 294 -6.52 6.27 -9.99
C ASP A 294 -6.20 7.68 -9.46
N VAL A 295 -5.20 8.39 -10.02
CA VAL A 295 -4.97 9.81 -9.70
C VAL A 295 -6.26 10.64 -9.89
N PHE A 296 -6.98 10.45 -11.00
CA PHE A 296 -8.25 11.15 -11.25
C PHE A 296 -9.39 10.69 -10.34
N ASN A 297 -9.43 9.40 -10.00
CA ASN A 297 -10.33 8.90 -8.98
C ASN A 297 -10.12 9.63 -7.64
N ARG A 298 -8.87 9.86 -7.20
CA ARG A 298 -8.57 10.58 -5.95
C ARG A 298 -8.93 12.06 -5.99
N ILE A 299 -8.65 12.73 -7.11
CA ILE A 299 -9.07 14.12 -7.32
C ILE A 299 -10.60 14.25 -7.25
N SER A 300 -11.32 13.29 -7.84
CA SER A 300 -12.78 13.22 -7.86
C SER A 300 -13.42 12.87 -6.49
N GLY A 301 -12.61 12.76 -5.43
CA GLY A 301 -13.07 12.43 -4.08
C GLY A 301 -13.22 10.94 -3.80
N GLY A 302 -12.75 10.09 -4.72
CA GLY A 302 -12.60 8.66 -4.51
C GLY A 302 -11.44 8.30 -3.58
N ASN A 303 -11.34 7.02 -3.28
CA ASN A 303 -10.31 6.40 -2.45
C ASN A 303 -9.89 5.05 -3.05
N VAL A 304 -9.17 4.23 -2.27
CA VAL A 304 -8.66 2.93 -2.74
C VAL A 304 -9.77 1.95 -3.10
N ASP A 305 -10.94 2.06 -2.45
CA ASP A 305 -12.08 1.18 -2.71
C ASP A 305 -12.83 1.57 -3.99
N SER A 306 -12.78 2.84 -4.38
CA SER A 306 -13.38 3.32 -5.63
C SER A 306 -12.44 3.22 -6.84
N ARG A 307 -11.21 2.76 -6.63
CA ARG A 307 -10.24 2.53 -7.71
C ARG A 307 -10.83 1.59 -8.76
N PHE A 308 -10.70 1.97 -10.03
CA PHE A 308 -11.13 1.10 -11.13
C PHE A 308 -10.41 -0.25 -11.07
N THR A 309 -11.19 -1.32 -10.97
CA THR A 309 -10.70 -2.70 -10.99
C THR A 309 -11.25 -3.41 -12.23
N PRO A 310 -10.40 -3.86 -13.15
CA PRO A 310 -10.86 -4.54 -14.35
C PRO A 310 -11.45 -5.92 -14.03
N LYS A 311 -12.35 -6.39 -14.89
CA LYS A 311 -12.91 -7.73 -14.81
C LYS A 311 -11.82 -8.76 -15.07
N ASN A 312 -11.98 -9.98 -14.53
CA ASN A 312 -11.06 -11.11 -14.73
C ASN A 312 -9.62 -10.93 -14.20
N LYS A 313 -9.38 -9.90 -13.36
CA LYS A 313 -8.13 -9.74 -12.63
C LYS A 313 -7.78 -11.03 -11.87
N ALA A 314 -6.60 -11.58 -12.17
CA ALA A 314 -6.07 -12.75 -11.50
C ALA A 314 -4.94 -12.35 -10.56
N ALA A 315 -5.01 -12.76 -9.30
CA ALA A 315 -3.93 -12.57 -8.35
C ALA A 315 -2.88 -13.67 -8.51
N ILE A 316 -1.62 -13.26 -8.43
CA ILE A 316 -0.46 -14.14 -8.53
C ILE A 316 0.36 -13.93 -7.27
N ILE A 317 0.85 -15.03 -6.69
CA ILE A 317 1.65 -15.02 -5.48
C ILE A 317 2.97 -15.69 -5.81
N ASN A 318 4.08 -15.00 -5.53
CA ASN A 318 5.41 -15.58 -5.55
C ASN A 318 5.96 -15.63 -4.12
N ILE A 319 6.65 -16.72 -3.80
CA ILE A 319 7.21 -16.96 -2.47
C ILE A 319 8.72 -17.06 -2.64
N GLY A 320 9.45 -16.15 -2.01
CA GLY A 320 10.90 -16.13 -2.09
C GLY A 320 11.58 -16.99 -1.02
N GLU A 321 12.91 -16.96 -1.03
CA GLU A 321 13.71 -17.68 -0.05
C GLU A 321 13.58 -17.07 1.36
N PRO A 322 13.44 -17.88 2.42
CA PRO A 322 13.32 -17.37 3.78
C PRO A 322 14.58 -16.63 4.24
N VAL A 323 14.39 -15.48 4.90
CA VAL A 323 15.44 -14.82 5.68
C VAL A 323 15.45 -15.42 7.07
N GLN A 324 16.53 -16.10 7.42
CA GLN A 324 16.69 -16.76 8.71
C GLN A 324 17.32 -15.79 9.72
N VAL A 325 16.65 -15.59 10.86
CA VAL A 325 17.18 -14.80 11.97
C VAL A 325 17.42 -15.73 13.14
N GLU A 326 18.69 -15.97 13.44
CA GLU A 326 19.10 -16.86 14.52
C GLU A 326 18.88 -16.23 15.91
N HIS A 327 18.86 -17.09 16.92
CA HIS A 327 18.87 -16.65 18.30
C HIS A 327 20.22 -15.97 18.64
N PRO A 328 20.23 -14.69 19.06
CA PRO A 328 21.48 -14.01 19.40
C PRO A 328 22.06 -14.50 20.73
N GLU A 329 23.39 -14.45 20.90
CA GLU A 329 24.03 -14.71 22.21
C GLU A 329 23.72 -13.63 23.28
N GLY A 330 23.05 -12.53 22.89
CA GLY A 330 22.67 -11.41 23.74
C GLY A 330 21.47 -10.64 23.18
N ARG A 331 21.32 -9.35 23.53
CA ARG A 331 20.27 -8.52 22.92
C ARG A 331 20.72 -8.03 21.54
N PHE A 332 19.80 -7.97 20.59
CA PHE A 332 20.05 -7.33 19.30
C PHE A 332 20.45 -5.86 19.48
N GLY A 333 21.63 -5.52 18.99
CA GLY A 333 22.08 -4.14 18.84
C GLY A 333 21.43 -3.45 17.64
N LYS A 334 21.53 -2.11 17.60
CA LYS A 334 20.95 -1.29 16.51
C LYS A 334 21.44 -1.72 15.12
N GLU A 335 22.73 -2.00 14.98
CA GLU A 335 23.30 -2.41 13.69
C GLU A 335 22.81 -3.79 13.25
N GLN A 336 22.56 -4.72 14.18
CA GLN A 336 21.98 -6.01 13.85
C GLN A 336 20.52 -5.88 13.39
N LEU A 337 19.73 -5.02 14.04
CA LEU A 337 18.35 -4.74 13.60
C LEU A 337 18.32 -4.13 12.20
N LYS A 338 19.22 -3.18 11.90
CA LYS A 338 19.36 -2.63 10.55
C LYS A 338 19.74 -3.71 9.53
N ALA A 339 20.68 -4.59 9.87
CA ALA A 339 21.08 -5.68 8.99
C ALA A 339 19.91 -6.63 8.67
N ILE A 340 19.08 -6.97 9.66
CA ILE A 340 17.85 -7.75 9.44
C ILE A 340 16.90 -7.01 8.50
N THR A 341 16.64 -5.73 8.73
CA THR A 341 15.78 -4.92 7.85
C THR A 341 16.30 -4.94 6.41
N SER A 342 17.59 -4.67 6.19
CA SER A 342 18.18 -4.66 4.84
C SER A 342 18.17 -6.02 4.17
N GLN A 343 18.35 -7.12 4.92
CA GLN A 343 18.22 -8.47 4.36
C GLN A 343 16.78 -8.74 3.90
N VAL A 344 15.78 -8.31 4.69
CA VAL A 344 14.38 -8.45 4.32
C VAL A 344 14.03 -7.58 3.12
N GLU A 345 14.52 -6.34 3.04
CA GLU A 345 14.35 -5.47 1.86
C GLU A 345 14.91 -6.13 0.60
N HIS A 346 16.14 -6.65 0.67
CA HIS A 346 16.72 -7.36 -0.46
C HIS A 346 15.93 -8.62 -0.86
N ALA A 347 15.44 -9.38 0.12
CA ALA A 347 14.65 -10.58 -0.14
C ALA A 347 13.28 -10.24 -0.78
N LEU A 348 12.66 -9.13 -0.38
CA LEU A 348 11.44 -8.60 -0.98
C LEU A 348 11.67 -8.15 -2.42
N GLU A 349 12.74 -7.39 -2.67
CA GLU A 349 13.10 -6.96 -4.02
C GLU A 349 13.36 -8.16 -4.95
N SER A 350 14.08 -9.18 -4.45
CA SER A 350 14.34 -10.41 -5.20
C SER A 350 13.04 -11.12 -5.58
N VAL A 351 12.12 -11.36 -4.64
CA VAL A 351 10.87 -12.08 -4.94
C VAL A 351 9.96 -11.28 -5.88
N CYS A 352 10.01 -9.95 -5.83
CA CYS A 352 9.32 -9.06 -6.77
C CYS A 352 9.91 -9.14 -8.18
N ALA A 353 11.24 -9.12 -8.32
CA ALA A 353 11.91 -9.29 -9.60
C ALA A 353 11.67 -10.69 -10.20
N ASP A 354 11.70 -11.73 -9.36
CA ASP A 354 11.37 -13.10 -9.79
C ASP A 354 9.92 -13.21 -10.24
N LEU A 355 9.00 -12.53 -9.56
CA LEU A 355 7.60 -12.46 -9.96
C LEU A 355 7.45 -11.83 -11.36
N GLU A 356 8.18 -10.76 -11.67
CA GLU A 356 8.18 -10.15 -13.01
C GLU A 356 8.72 -11.12 -14.05
N ASN A 357 9.93 -11.66 -13.82
CA ASN A 357 10.62 -12.52 -14.78
C ASN A 357 9.88 -13.84 -15.08
N CYS A 358 9.23 -14.43 -14.07
CA CYS A 358 8.52 -15.68 -14.24
C CYS A 358 7.18 -15.53 -14.97
N TRP A 359 6.55 -14.35 -14.89
CA TRP A 359 5.16 -14.18 -15.36
C TRP A 359 4.99 -13.27 -16.56
N GLU A 360 5.85 -12.27 -16.70
CA GLU A 360 5.76 -11.34 -17.81
C GLU A 360 6.47 -11.93 -19.03
N SER A 361 5.67 -12.24 -20.05
CA SER A 361 6.15 -12.76 -21.34
C SER A 361 6.08 -11.73 -22.46
N ILE A 362 5.37 -10.63 -22.23
CA ILE A 362 5.20 -9.52 -23.17
C ILE A 362 5.98 -8.33 -22.62
N VAL A 363 6.83 -7.76 -23.47
CA VAL A 363 7.61 -6.56 -23.18
C VAL A 363 7.33 -5.51 -24.25
N PHE A 364 7.24 -4.26 -23.83
CA PHE A 364 7.19 -3.10 -24.69
C PHE A 364 8.59 -2.50 -24.79
N GLU A 365 9.02 -2.27 -26.03
CA GLU A 365 10.29 -1.61 -26.35
C GLU A 365 10.10 -0.10 -26.44
N SER A 366 11.22 0.63 -26.56
CA SER A 366 11.28 2.10 -26.60
C SER A 366 10.50 2.73 -27.73
#